data_AF-A0A543DSM7-F1
#
_entry.id   AF-A0A543DSM7-F1
#
_cell.length_a   1.000
_cell.length_b   1.000
_cell.length_c   1.000
_cell.angle_alpha   90.00
_cell.angle_beta   90.00
_cell.angle_gamma   90.00
#
_symmetry.space_group_name_H-M   'P 1'
#
loop_
_entity.id
_entity.type
_entity.pdbx_description
1 polymer ?
#
loop_
_entity_poly.entity_id
_entity_poly.type
_entity_poly.pdbx_seq_one_letter_code
_entity_poly.pdbx_strand_id
1 'polypeptide(L)'
;MTTLRNAALALSAALILAACSSNEPSESDAKKAIAARFEGAMGSAVQVKEFRDFALSGCRQSETADGVVCDVGGAIVLDIAGTPQVRPFTEPVRFSKASGTWTAHRP
;
A
#
# COMPACT_ATOMS: atom_id res chain seq x y z
N MET A 1 65.02 15.81 -5.06
CA MET A 1 63.87 15.70 -5.99
C MET A 1 62.99 14.55 -5.55
N THR A 2 61.89 14.83 -4.87
CA THR A 2 60.69 13.97 -4.87
C THR A 2 59.57 14.80 -4.26
N THR A 3 58.74 15.32 -5.15
CA THR A 3 57.66 16.26 -4.90
C THR A 3 56.53 15.58 -4.12
N LEU A 4 56.20 16.14 -2.97
CA LEU A 4 55.01 15.85 -2.18
C LEU A 4 53.76 16.12 -3.04
N ARG A 5 52.98 15.08 -3.33
CA ARG A 5 51.70 15.19 -4.03
C ARG A 5 50.60 15.53 -3.03
N ASN A 6 50.15 16.77 -3.06
CA ASN A 6 48.82 17.16 -2.61
C ASN A 6 47.76 16.31 -3.34
N ALA A 7 46.90 15.64 -2.60
CA ALA A 7 45.60 15.21 -3.08
C ALA A 7 44.55 15.62 -2.06
N ALA A 8 43.79 16.65 -2.43
CA ALA A 8 42.68 17.21 -1.69
C ALA A 8 41.46 16.27 -1.69
N LEU A 9 40.72 16.33 -0.58
CA LEU A 9 39.27 16.17 -0.42
C LEU A 9 38.49 15.21 -1.34
N ALA A 10 37.80 14.25 -0.70
CA ALA A 10 36.36 14.05 -0.91
C ALA A 10 35.76 13.25 0.26
N LEU A 11 35.13 13.95 1.21
CA LEU A 11 34.25 13.31 2.19
C LEU A 11 32.89 13.08 1.51
N SER A 12 32.76 11.98 0.78
CA SER A 12 31.49 11.56 0.19
C SER A 12 30.66 10.82 1.22
N ALA A 13 30.07 11.56 2.18
CA ALA A 13 28.96 11.05 2.98
C ALA A 13 27.71 10.99 2.10
N ALA A 14 27.65 10.01 1.21
CA ALA A 14 26.43 9.66 0.50
C ALA A 14 25.49 8.97 1.49
N LEU A 15 24.79 9.76 2.31
CA LEU A 15 23.55 9.35 2.95
C LEU A 15 22.47 9.30 1.87
N ILE A 16 22.58 8.31 0.98
CA ILE A 16 21.40 7.82 0.29
C ILE A 16 20.55 7.18 1.37
N LEU A 17 19.60 7.94 1.91
CA LEU A 17 18.40 7.34 2.46
C LEU A 17 17.79 6.57 1.28
N ALA A 18 18.21 5.32 1.11
CA ALA A 18 17.31 4.32 0.58
C ALA A 18 16.12 4.42 1.53
N ALA A 19 15.11 5.19 1.11
CA ALA A 19 13.80 5.06 1.70
C ALA A 19 13.54 3.57 1.59
N CYS A 20 13.63 2.85 2.71
CA CYS A 20 13.13 1.50 2.84
C CYS A 20 11.63 1.64 2.64
N SER A 21 11.20 1.79 1.39
CA SER A 21 9.82 1.71 1.01
C SER A 21 9.44 0.30 1.38
N SER A 22 8.72 0.16 2.49
CA SER A 22 8.14 -1.11 2.87
C SER A 22 7.49 -1.71 1.62
N ASN A 23 7.84 -2.96 1.31
CA ASN A 23 7.21 -3.69 0.22
C ASN A 23 5.73 -4.00 0.55
N GLU A 24 5.29 -3.69 1.76
CA GLU A 24 3.94 -3.85 2.27
C GLU A 24 3.28 -2.49 2.57
N PRO A 25 1.99 -2.30 2.26
CA PRO A 25 1.24 -1.11 2.65
C PRO A 25 1.06 -1.03 4.17
N SER A 26 1.00 0.19 4.70
CA SER A 26 0.42 0.37 6.04
C SER A 26 -1.08 0.01 6.02
N GLU A 27 -1.69 -0.28 7.16
CA GLU A 27 -3.16 -0.47 7.20
C GLU A 27 -3.93 0.72 6.62
N SER A 28 -3.45 1.94 6.86
CA SER A 28 -4.06 3.16 6.33
C SER A 28 -4.00 3.19 4.79
N ASP A 29 -2.85 2.82 4.22
CA ASP A 29 -2.70 2.73 2.78
C ASP A 29 -3.53 1.60 2.19
N ALA A 30 -3.60 0.44 2.87
CA ALA A 30 -4.41 -0.69 2.45
C ALA A 30 -5.91 -0.34 2.44
N LYS A 31 -6.42 0.29 3.50
CA LYS A 31 -7.81 0.78 3.58
C LYS A 31 -8.13 1.75 2.44
N LYS A 32 -7.25 2.72 2.17
CA LYS A 32 -7.42 3.68 1.06
C LYS A 32 -7.45 2.98 -0.30
N ALA A 33 -6.51 2.06 -0.54
CA ALA A 33 -6.42 1.32 -1.79
C ALA A 33 -7.66 0.43 -2.03
N ILE A 34 -8.13 -0.26 -0.99
CA ILE A 34 -9.36 -1.07 -1.03
C ILE A 34 -10.58 -0.18 -1.27
N ALA A 35 -10.70 0.94 -0.54
CA ALA A 35 -11.83 1.86 -0.70
C ALA A 35 -11.92 2.40 -2.13
N ALA A 36 -10.81 2.90 -2.66
CA ALA A 36 -10.73 3.39 -4.04
C ALA A 36 -11.11 2.30 -5.06
N ARG A 37 -10.71 1.05 -4.81
CA ARG A 37 -11.07 -0.09 -5.67
C ARG A 37 -12.56 -0.42 -5.60
N PHE A 38 -13.19 -0.36 -4.43
CA PHE A 38 -14.62 -0.61 -4.23
C PHE A 38 -15.46 0.49 -4.88
N GLU A 39 -15.18 1.75 -4.58
CA GLU A 39 -15.90 2.91 -5.13
C GLU A 39 -15.73 2.97 -6.65
N GLY A 40 -14.53 2.70 -7.16
CA GLY A 40 -14.28 2.60 -8.60
C GLY A 40 -15.03 1.46 -9.29
N ALA A 41 -15.35 0.36 -8.59
CA ALA A 41 -16.13 -0.75 -9.15
C ALA A 41 -17.64 -0.50 -9.13
N MET A 42 -18.13 0.12 -8.06
CA MET A 42 -19.56 0.22 -7.76
C MET A 42 -20.15 1.55 -8.24
N GLY A 43 -19.31 2.53 -8.58
CA GLY A 43 -19.73 3.85 -9.04
C GLY A 43 -20.18 4.76 -7.90
N SER A 44 -20.67 5.95 -8.26
CA SER A 44 -20.96 7.05 -7.33
C SER A 44 -22.08 6.79 -6.31
N ALA A 45 -22.88 5.73 -6.49
CA ALA A 45 -23.98 5.37 -5.60
C ALA A 45 -23.53 4.64 -4.32
N VAL A 46 -22.27 4.20 -4.27
CA VAL A 46 -21.70 3.45 -3.15
C VAL A 46 -20.47 4.19 -2.64
N GLN A 47 -20.45 4.49 -1.34
CA GLN A 47 -19.31 5.13 -0.67
C GLN A 47 -18.81 4.27 0.48
N VAL A 48 -17.51 4.23 0.67
CA VAL A 48 -16.91 3.58 1.85
C VAL A 48 -16.88 4.58 3.00
N LYS A 49 -17.59 4.28 4.09
CA LYS A 49 -17.64 5.15 5.28
C LYS A 49 -16.53 4.85 6.26
N GLU A 50 -16.34 3.57 6.56
CA GLU A 50 -15.32 3.13 7.51
C GLU A 50 -14.99 1.65 7.34
N PHE A 51 -13.88 1.24 7.95
CA PHE A 51 -13.51 -0.15 8.16
C PHE A 51 -13.57 -0.46 9.66
N ARG A 52 -14.16 -1.59 10.03
CA ARG A 52 -14.24 -2.10 11.41
C ARG A 52 -13.39 -3.35 11.53
N ASP A 53 -12.69 -3.45 12.66
CA ASP A 53 -11.84 -4.62 13.00
C ASP A 53 -10.91 -5.03 11.85
N PHE A 54 -10.36 -4.04 11.14
CA PHE A 54 -9.51 -4.26 9.98
C PHE A 54 -8.21 -4.92 10.40
N ALA A 55 -7.84 -5.98 9.71
CA ALA A 55 -6.56 -6.65 9.87
C ALA A 55 -5.85 -6.73 8.52
N LEU A 56 -4.54 -6.49 8.53
CA LEU A 56 -3.62 -6.71 7.43
C LEU A 56 -2.51 -7.63 7.94
N SER A 57 -2.31 -8.76 7.28
CA SER A 57 -1.32 -9.75 7.72
C SER A 57 -0.87 -10.64 6.55
N GLY A 58 0.12 -11.49 6.78
CA GLY A 58 0.49 -12.55 5.83
C GLY A 58 0.98 -12.02 4.47
N CYS A 59 1.49 -10.79 4.42
CA CYS A 59 1.94 -10.17 3.19
C CYS A 59 3.14 -10.92 2.61
N ARG A 60 3.00 -11.35 1.35
CA ARG A 60 4.01 -12.08 0.58
C ARG A 60 4.15 -11.48 -0.81
N GLN A 61 5.32 -11.60 -1.40
CA GLN A 61 5.53 -11.16 -2.78
C GLN A 61 4.57 -11.89 -3.72
N SER A 62 3.91 -11.17 -4.62
CA SER A 62 3.06 -11.80 -5.64
C SER A 62 3.94 -12.54 -6.66
N GLU A 63 3.52 -13.75 -7.03
CA GLU A 63 4.21 -14.60 -8.00
C GLU A 63 3.80 -14.29 -9.46
N THR A 64 2.65 -13.65 -9.65
CA THR A 64 2.00 -13.50 -10.97
C THR A 64 2.02 -12.07 -11.49
N ALA A 65 2.24 -11.08 -10.62
CA ALA A 65 2.23 -9.66 -10.96
C ALA A 65 3.06 -8.85 -9.97
N ASP A 66 3.33 -7.59 -10.28
CA ASP A 66 4.00 -6.68 -9.35
C ASP A 66 3.18 -6.44 -8.08
N GLY A 67 3.87 -6.35 -6.95
CA GLY A 67 3.28 -6.04 -5.64
C GLY A 67 3.29 -7.21 -4.67
N VAL A 68 2.57 -7.05 -3.55
CA VAL A 68 2.46 -8.03 -2.49
C VAL A 68 1.01 -8.48 -2.31
N VAL A 69 0.80 -9.75 -2.06
CA VAL A 69 -0.51 -10.30 -1.68
C VAL A 69 -0.55 -10.38 -0.16
N CYS A 70 -1.53 -9.75 0.45
CA CYS A 70 -1.76 -9.75 1.89
C CYS A 70 -3.12 -10.36 2.21
N ASP A 71 -3.22 -11.05 3.33
CA ASP A 71 -4.50 -11.50 3.87
C ASP A 71 -5.13 -10.31 4.61
N VAL A 72 -6.32 -9.90 4.15
CA VAL A 72 -7.09 -8.82 4.76
C VAL A 72 -8.39 -9.36 5.36
N GLY A 73 -8.79 -8.78 6.49
CA GLY A 73 -10.02 -9.16 7.18
C GLY A 73 -10.68 -7.98 7.89
N GLY A 74 -11.92 -8.20 8.33
CA GLY A 74 -12.71 -7.25 9.11
C GLY A 74 -14.10 -7.04 8.50
N ALA A 75 -14.62 -5.82 8.62
CA ALA A 75 -15.84 -5.41 7.94
C ALA A 75 -15.70 -4.02 7.31
N ILE A 76 -16.34 -3.83 6.16
CA ILE A 76 -16.48 -2.54 5.50
C ILE A 76 -17.89 -2.01 5.73
N VAL A 77 -18.00 -0.73 6.05
CA VAL A 77 -19.30 -0.04 6.16
C VAL A 77 -19.49 0.79 4.91
N LEU A 78 -20.46 0.38 4.11
CA LEU A 78 -20.84 1.03 2.87
C LEU A 78 -22.05 1.91 3.10
N ASP A 79 -22.06 3.10 2.53
CA ASP A 79 -23.26 3.92 2.35
C ASP A 79 -23.80 3.64 0.96
N ILE A 80 -24.97 3.02 0.91
CA ILE A 80 -25.66 2.68 -0.34
C ILE A 80 -26.95 3.49 -0.36
N ALA A 81 -26.99 4.53 -1.21
CA ALA A 81 -28.13 5.44 -1.33
C ALA A 81 -28.63 6.00 0.02
N GLY A 82 -27.72 6.36 0.93
CA GLY A 82 -28.05 6.92 2.25
C GLY A 82 -28.28 5.89 3.34
N THR A 83 -28.18 4.59 3.04
CA THR A 83 -28.34 3.51 4.01
C THR A 83 -27.00 2.86 4.34
N PRO A 84 -26.53 2.93 5.60
CA PRO A 84 -25.34 2.21 6.03
C PRO A 84 -25.54 0.69 6.00
N GLN A 85 -24.58 -0.01 5.42
CA GLN A 85 -24.56 -1.46 5.23
C GLN A 85 -23.21 -2.00 5.68
N VAL A 86 -23.20 -2.84 6.71
CA VAL A 86 -21.99 -3.53 7.16
C VAL A 86 -21.81 -4.80 6.33
N ARG A 87 -20.60 -5.01 5.80
CA ARG A 87 -20.22 -6.19 5.02
C ARG A 87 -18.92 -6.78 5.58
N PRO A 88 -18.96 -7.95 6.22
CA PRO A 88 -17.75 -8.64 6.62
C PRO A 88 -16.98 -9.09 5.36
N PHE A 89 -15.65 -9.06 5.43
CA PHE A 89 -14.80 -9.59 4.38
C PHE A 89 -13.58 -10.27 4.98
N THR A 90 -13.11 -11.32 4.31
CA THR A 90 -11.83 -11.97 4.60
C THR A 90 -11.34 -12.56 3.30
N GLU A 91 -10.34 -11.95 2.70
CA GLU A 91 -9.83 -12.37 1.39
C GLU A 91 -8.37 -11.94 1.21
N PRO A 92 -7.59 -12.66 0.40
CA PRO A 92 -6.29 -12.15 -0.03
C PRO A 92 -6.47 -11.00 -1.03
N VAL A 93 -5.67 -9.95 -0.89
CA VAL A 93 -5.67 -8.78 -1.79
C VAL A 93 -4.25 -8.47 -2.23
N ARG A 94 -4.05 -8.24 -3.53
CA ARG A 94 -2.76 -7.78 -4.06
C ARG A 94 -2.68 -6.27 -4.02
N PHE A 95 -1.63 -5.76 -3.39
CA PHE A 95 -1.29 -4.35 -3.31
C PHE A 95 -0.06 -4.03 -4.15
N SER A 96 -0.14 -3.01 -5.01
CA SER A 96 1.00 -2.52 -5.78
C SER A 96 1.13 -1.00 -5.70
N LYS A 97 2.36 -0.50 -5.85
CA LYS A 97 2.72 0.93 -5.69
C LYS A 97 3.60 1.42 -6.83
N ALA A 98 3.06 1.45 -8.05
CA ALA A 98 3.82 1.87 -9.24
C ALA A 98 4.05 3.40 -9.30
N SER A 99 3.08 4.21 -8.85
CA SER A 99 3.09 5.68 -8.97
C SER A 99 3.28 6.40 -7.64
N GLY A 100 3.81 5.71 -6.63
CA GLY A 100 3.90 6.24 -5.26
C GLY A 100 2.57 6.19 -4.48
N THR A 101 1.47 5.76 -5.11
CA THR A 101 0.18 5.50 -4.46
C THR A 101 -0.12 4.00 -4.46
N TRP A 102 -0.60 3.48 -3.34
CA TRP A 102 -1.01 2.08 -3.22
C TRP A 102 -2.34 1.82 -3.94
N THR A 103 -2.41 0.71 -4.66
CA THR A 103 -3.60 0.26 -5.39
C THR A 103 -3.92 -1.17 -5.03
N ALA A 104 -5.21 -1.50 -4.91
CA ALA A 104 -5.69 -2.83 -4.55
C ALA A 104 -6.26 -3.57 -5.77
N HIS A 105 -5.91 -4.84 -5.88
CA HIS A 105 -6.25 -5.70 -7.00
C HIS A 105 -6.72 -7.06 -6.51
N ARG A 106 -7.26 -7.86 -7.44
CA ARG A 106 -7.39 -9.31 -7.20
C ARG A 106 -5.99 -9.88 -6.87
N PRO A 107 -5.90 -10.86 -5.94
CA PRO A 107 -4.66 -11.54 -5.57
C PRO A 107 -3.82 -11.98 -6.77
#